data_AF-A0A7J9R1M5-F1
#
_entry.id   AF-A0A7J9R1M5-F1
#
_cell.length_a   1.000
_cell.length_b   1.000
_cell.length_c   1.000
_cell.angle_alpha   90.00
_cell.angle_beta   90.00
_cell.angle_gamma   90.00
#
_symmetry.space_group_name_H-M   'P 1'
#
loop_
_entity.id
_entity.type
_entity.pdbx_description
1 polymer ?
#
loop_
_entity_poly.entity_id
_entity_poly.type
_entity_poly.pdbx_seq_one_letter_code
_entity_poly.pdbx_strand_id
1 'polypeptide(L)'
;APGLFSNMSVAGYFPETELETLRKFGSKLQGHPDLKCPGVEFCGGSLGTGLSYSIGIALAAKIDNKDHHVYTIIGDGESDEGQVWEAAMTAAKYKLDNLTAFLDRNFIQQDSYTEKVMPLDEELTGNNISEMWKDASRWKTGDKWRSFGWNVIEIDGHRVEQINAAIAKALATKGVPTMIISRTIKGKSVEHMEDNPQWHGKAPDSDVVPLIYDELDSQFMIAPSIIAGDMTNLENEVKRCVNGRADYIHLDVMDGQFVPAKTFDHNKIKELRPLTVIPFDSHLMIAEPVKHVRDYVEAGSDIITVHTEV
;
A
#
# COMPACT_ATOMS: atom_id res chain seq x y z
N ALA A 1 4.79 -13.27 -7.94
CA ALA A 1 3.93 -14.42 -7.60
C ALA A 1 3.39 -14.35 -6.15
N PRO A 2 4.22 -14.20 -5.08
CA PRO A 2 3.70 -14.18 -3.71
C PRO A 2 2.64 -13.10 -3.44
N GLY A 3 2.87 -11.86 -3.89
CA GLY A 3 1.89 -10.78 -3.75
C GLY A 3 0.56 -11.06 -4.48
N LEU A 4 0.60 -11.67 -5.67
CA LEU A 4 -0.60 -12.07 -6.40
C LEU A 4 -1.40 -13.11 -5.61
N PHE A 5 -0.74 -14.17 -5.15
CA PHE A 5 -1.41 -15.26 -4.43
C PHE A 5 -1.97 -14.82 -3.08
N SER A 6 -1.26 -13.95 -2.34
CA SER A 6 -1.77 -13.36 -1.10
C SER A 6 -3.10 -12.61 -1.36
N ASN A 7 -3.12 -11.72 -2.35
CA ASN A 7 -4.32 -10.98 -2.73
C ASN A 7 -5.46 -11.90 -3.21
N MET A 8 -5.15 -12.94 -3.99
CA MET A 8 -6.16 -13.91 -4.44
C MET A 8 -6.75 -14.72 -3.28
N SER A 9 -5.95 -15.06 -2.27
CA SER A 9 -6.45 -15.75 -1.08
C SER A 9 -7.41 -14.87 -0.29
N VAL A 10 -7.04 -13.60 -0.06
CA VAL A 10 -7.92 -12.61 0.58
C VAL A 10 -9.21 -12.39 -0.22
N ALA A 11 -9.13 -12.41 -1.55
CA ALA A 11 -10.30 -12.32 -2.43
C ALA A 11 -11.15 -13.61 -2.50
N GLY A 12 -10.75 -14.68 -1.81
CA GLY A 12 -11.54 -15.91 -1.68
C GLY A 12 -11.35 -16.94 -2.82
N TYR A 13 -10.32 -16.81 -3.66
CA TYR A 13 -10.05 -17.81 -4.71
C TYR A 13 -9.59 -19.16 -4.14
N PHE A 14 -8.95 -19.14 -2.96
CA PHE A 14 -8.54 -20.34 -2.22
C PHE A 14 -8.27 -20.01 -0.74
N PRO A 15 -8.33 -21.00 0.17
CA PRO A 15 -8.05 -20.80 1.60
C PRO A 15 -6.62 -20.34 1.88
N GLU A 16 -6.47 -19.47 2.88
CA GLU A 16 -5.16 -18.94 3.33
C GLU A 16 -4.14 -20.03 3.65
N THR A 17 -4.59 -21.16 4.21
CA THR A 17 -3.75 -22.32 4.52
C THR A 17 -3.02 -22.90 3.30
N GLU A 18 -3.51 -22.66 2.07
CA GLU A 18 -2.82 -23.10 0.86
C GLU A 18 -1.53 -22.30 0.57
N LEU A 19 -1.37 -21.08 1.13
CA LEU A 19 -0.18 -20.25 0.93
C LEU A 19 1.10 -20.94 1.43
N GLU A 20 1.00 -21.80 2.45
CA GLU A 20 2.10 -22.62 2.95
C GLU A 20 2.64 -23.63 1.93
N THR A 21 1.92 -23.84 0.83
CA THR A 21 2.31 -24.77 -0.25
C THR A 21 3.09 -24.09 -1.37
N LEU A 22 3.28 -22.77 -1.32
CA LEU A 22 4.01 -22.00 -2.32
C LEU A 22 5.35 -22.66 -2.67
N ARG A 23 5.60 -22.87 -3.97
CA ARG A 23 6.80 -23.50 -4.54
C ARG A 23 7.05 -24.97 -4.12
N LYS A 24 6.14 -25.63 -3.39
CA LYS A 24 6.24 -27.06 -3.09
C LYS A 24 5.79 -27.89 -4.30
N PHE A 25 6.37 -29.09 -4.44
CA PHE A 25 5.99 -30.04 -5.49
C PHE A 25 4.50 -30.39 -5.39
N GLY A 26 3.80 -30.37 -6.52
CA GLY A 26 2.36 -30.64 -6.60
C GLY A 26 1.44 -29.48 -6.18
N SER A 27 1.98 -28.37 -5.65
CA SER A 27 1.17 -27.18 -5.37
C SER A 27 0.66 -26.53 -6.66
N LYS A 28 -0.49 -25.86 -6.59
CA LYS A 28 -0.94 -24.94 -7.66
C LYS A 28 -0.26 -23.56 -7.57
N LEU A 29 0.32 -23.22 -6.41
CA LEU A 29 1.01 -21.97 -6.15
C LEU A 29 2.49 -22.10 -6.56
N GLN A 30 2.74 -21.98 -7.86
CA GLN A 30 4.06 -22.13 -8.46
C GLN A 30 4.97 -20.90 -8.23
N GLY A 31 6.28 -21.04 -8.46
CA GLY A 31 7.25 -19.94 -8.28
C GLY A 31 6.96 -18.72 -9.16
N HIS A 32 6.40 -18.96 -10.34
CA HIS A 32 5.73 -17.98 -11.19
C HIS A 32 4.28 -18.40 -11.39
N PRO A 33 3.32 -17.47 -11.61
CA PRO A 33 1.92 -17.82 -11.80
C PRO A 33 1.73 -18.81 -12.95
N ASP A 34 0.86 -19.81 -12.74
CA ASP A 34 0.51 -20.88 -13.68
C ASP A 34 -1.03 -20.99 -13.68
N LEU A 35 -1.63 -21.26 -14.85
CA LEU A 35 -3.07 -21.41 -15.04
C LEU A 35 -3.71 -22.53 -14.18
N LYS A 36 -2.91 -23.42 -13.58
CA LYS A 36 -3.38 -24.39 -12.58
C LYS A 36 -3.99 -23.73 -11.34
N CYS A 37 -3.60 -22.50 -11.00
CA CYS A 37 -4.18 -21.76 -9.90
C CYS A 37 -5.46 -21.02 -10.37
N PRO A 38 -6.64 -21.32 -9.81
CA PRO A 38 -7.89 -20.66 -10.21
C PRO A 38 -7.79 -19.14 -10.07
N GLY A 39 -8.16 -18.40 -11.11
CA GLY A 39 -8.09 -16.93 -11.16
C GLY A 39 -6.78 -16.36 -11.71
N VAL A 40 -5.75 -17.18 -11.91
CA VAL A 40 -4.57 -16.75 -12.68
C VAL A 40 -4.91 -16.72 -14.15
N GLU A 41 -4.78 -15.55 -14.78
CA GLU A 41 -5.11 -15.33 -16.19
C GLU A 41 -3.91 -15.57 -17.13
N PHE A 42 -2.68 -15.50 -16.61
CA PHE A 42 -1.46 -15.55 -17.41
C PHE A 42 -0.35 -16.37 -16.74
N CYS A 43 0.32 -17.22 -17.52
CA CYS A 43 1.55 -17.90 -17.10
C CYS A 43 2.72 -16.90 -17.14
N GLY A 44 3.05 -16.32 -16.00
CA GLY A 44 4.12 -15.31 -15.89
C GLY A 44 5.52 -15.90 -15.73
N GLY A 45 6.50 -14.99 -15.62
CA GLY A 45 7.88 -15.31 -15.24
C GLY A 45 8.92 -14.83 -16.25
N SER A 46 8.65 -14.96 -17.55
CA SER A 46 9.47 -14.31 -18.57
C SER A 46 9.11 -12.82 -18.63
N LEU A 47 10.04 -11.96 -18.21
CA LEU A 47 9.87 -10.51 -18.25
C LEU A 47 9.52 -10.02 -19.66
N GLY A 48 8.74 -8.93 -19.74
CA GLY A 48 8.35 -8.24 -20.97
C GLY A 48 7.14 -8.85 -21.69
N THR A 49 6.77 -10.09 -21.36
CA THR A 49 5.69 -10.80 -22.06
C THR A 49 4.28 -10.47 -21.54
N GLY A 50 4.16 -10.08 -20.26
CA GLY A 50 2.87 -9.83 -19.61
C GLY A 50 2.08 -8.70 -20.25
N LEU A 51 2.75 -7.58 -20.57
CA LEU A 51 2.10 -6.46 -21.26
C LEU A 51 1.58 -6.82 -22.65
N SER A 52 2.37 -7.57 -23.43
CA SER A 52 1.93 -8.06 -24.75
C SER A 52 0.71 -8.97 -24.64
N TYR A 53 0.68 -9.87 -23.66
CA TYR A 53 -0.47 -10.72 -23.40
C TYR A 53 -1.72 -9.89 -23.09
N SER A 54 -1.62 -8.95 -22.14
CA SER A 54 -2.73 -8.07 -21.76
C SER A 54 -3.25 -7.20 -22.91
N ILE A 55 -2.36 -6.73 -23.80
CA ILE A 55 -2.75 -6.02 -25.02
C ILE A 55 -3.56 -6.92 -25.96
N GLY A 56 -3.16 -8.19 -26.09
CA GLY A 56 -3.94 -9.17 -26.86
C GLY A 56 -5.35 -9.34 -26.31
N ILE A 57 -5.49 -9.45 -24.98
CA ILE A 57 -6.80 -9.55 -24.31
C ILE A 57 -7.62 -8.27 -24.52
N ALA A 58 -7.02 -7.09 -24.31
CA ALA A 58 -7.71 -5.81 -24.49
C ALA A 58 -8.16 -5.60 -25.94
N LEU A 59 -7.36 -6.03 -26.92
CA LEU A 59 -7.70 -5.99 -28.34
C LEU A 59 -8.84 -6.96 -28.66
N ALA A 60 -8.78 -8.19 -28.17
CA ALA A 60 -9.85 -9.18 -28.34
C ALA A 60 -11.18 -8.67 -27.76
N ALA A 61 -11.16 -8.07 -26.58
CA ALA A 61 -12.34 -7.45 -25.96
C ALA A 61 -13.00 -6.42 -26.89
N LYS A 62 -12.21 -5.56 -27.55
CA LYS A 62 -12.74 -4.59 -28.51
C LYS A 62 -13.32 -5.23 -29.76
N ILE A 63 -12.64 -6.24 -30.31
CA ILE A 63 -13.12 -6.97 -31.49
C ILE A 63 -14.46 -7.66 -31.20
N ASP A 64 -14.59 -8.25 -30.01
CA ASP A 64 -15.77 -9.00 -29.58
C ASP A 64 -16.85 -8.12 -28.92
N ASN A 65 -16.68 -6.80 -28.91
CA ASN A 65 -17.56 -5.84 -28.24
C ASN A 65 -17.84 -6.21 -26.76
N LYS A 66 -16.81 -6.63 -26.02
CA LYS A 66 -16.85 -6.82 -24.57
C LYS A 66 -16.50 -5.53 -23.85
N ASP A 67 -17.05 -5.37 -22.65
CA ASP A 67 -16.96 -4.18 -21.81
C ASP A 67 -16.00 -4.32 -20.62
N HIS A 68 -15.27 -5.42 -20.53
CA HIS A 68 -14.27 -5.61 -19.47
C HIS A 68 -13.03 -4.74 -19.70
N HIS A 69 -12.41 -4.35 -18.59
CA HIS A 69 -11.18 -3.55 -18.56
C HIS A 69 -10.00 -4.43 -18.15
N VAL A 70 -8.88 -4.28 -18.84
CA VAL A 70 -7.66 -5.06 -18.59
C VAL A 70 -6.70 -4.24 -17.75
N TYR A 71 -6.22 -4.84 -16.66
CA TYR A 71 -5.16 -4.28 -15.83
C TYR A 71 -3.89 -5.12 -15.94
N THR A 72 -2.74 -4.45 -15.98
CA THR A 72 -1.42 -5.10 -16.01
C THR A 72 -0.50 -4.41 -15.03
N ILE A 73 0.34 -5.14 -14.33
CA ILE A 73 1.45 -4.58 -13.54
C ILE A 73 2.74 -5.04 -14.19
N ILE A 74 3.64 -4.09 -14.45
CA ILE A 74 4.99 -4.34 -14.95
C ILE A 74 6.03 -3.77 -13.99
N GLY A 75 7.23 -4.35 -13.99
CA GLY A 75 8.38 -3.83 -13.25
C GLY A 75 9.17 -2.78 -14.03
N ASP A 76 10.00 -2.01 -13.33
CA ASP A 76 10.97 -1.11 -13.97
C ASP A 76 12.13 -1.86 -14.60
N GLY A 77 12.75 -2.84 -13.94
CA GLY A 77 13.70 -3.74 -14.60
C GLY A 77 13.09 -4.56 -15.75
N GLU A 78 11.78 -4.84 -15.70
CA GLU A 78 11.06 -5.44 -16.83
C GLU A 78 11.00 -4.52 -18.05
N SER A 79 10.97 -3.21 -17.83
CA SER A 79 10.87 -2.19 -18.89
C SER A 79 12.17 -2.06 -19.71
N ASP A 80 13.25 -2.74 -19.31
CA ASP A 80 14.47 -2.87 -20.11
C ASP A 80 14.30 -3.84 -21.28
N GLU A 81 13.29 -4.73 -21.22
CA GLU A 81 12.99 -5.66 -22.31
C GLU A 81 12.41 -4.94 -23.52
N GLY A 82 13.01 -5.16 -24.70
CA GLY A 82 12.56 -4.56 -25.97
C GLY A 82 11.08 -4.84 -26.27
N GLN A 83 10.60 -6.01 -25.86
CA GLN A 83 9.22 -6.44 -26.00
C GLN A 83 8.21 -5.47 -25.38
N VAL A 84 8.55 -4.80 -24.26
CA VAL A 84 7.68 -3.82 -23.60
C VAL A 84 7.42 -2.63 -24.52
N TRP A 85 8.41 -2.20 -25.29
CA TRP A 85 8.30 -1.06 -26.19
C TRP A 85 7.56 -1.40 -27.49
N GLU A 86 7.73 -2.62 -28.00
CA GLU A 86 6.89 -3.15 -29.10
C GLU A 86 5.41 -3.21 -28.69
N ALA A 87 5.16 -3.67 -27.47
CA ALA A 87 3.84 -3.70 -26.85
C ALA A 87 3.26 -2.28 -26.69
N ALA A 88 4.05 -1.32 -26.18
CA ALA A 88 3.65 0.07 -26.02
C ALA A 88 3.19 0.71 -27.35
N MET A 89 3.94 0.53 -28.44
CA MET A 89 3.54 0.99 -29.78
C MET A 89 2.22 0.37 -30.23
N THR A 90 2.05 -0.93 -30.00
CA THR A 90 0.87 -1.68 -30.42
C THR A 90 -0.40 -1.19 -29.71
N ALA A 91 -0.35 -0.99 -28.40
CA ALA A 91 -1.51 -0.52 -27.64
C ALA A 91 -2.00 0.86 -28.10
N ALA A 92 -1.08 1.77 -28.40
CA ALA A 92 -1.41 3.10 -28.89
C ALA A 92 -1.97 3.05 -30.32
N LYS A 93 -1.37 2.25 -31.22
CA LYS A 93 -1.86 2.05 -32.60
C LYS A 93 -3.32 1.61 -32.63
N TYR A 94 -3.70 0.70 -31.73
CA TYR A 94 -5.06 0.16 -31.63
C TYR A 94 -5.97 0.93 -30.66
N LYS A 95 -5.50 2.04 -30.09
CA LYS A 95 -6.28 2.92 -29.20
C LYS A 95 -6.92 2.17 -28.04
N LEU A 96 -6.15 1.32 -27.35
CA LEU A 96 -6.65 0.41 -26.31
C LEU A 96 -6.96 1.15 -25.00
N ASP A 97 -8.01 1.97 -24.98
CA ASP A 97 -8.51 2.68 -23.80
C ASP A 97 -9.21 1.80 -22.75
N ASN A 98 -9.36 0.51 -23.03
CA ASN A 98 -9.76 -0.53 -22.07
C ASN A 98 -8.55 -1.23 -21.43
N LEU A 99 -7.34 -0.64 -21.53
CA LEU A 99 -6.11 -1.12 -20.90
C LEU A 99 -5.56 -0.06 -19.94
N THR A 100 -5.27 -0.48 -18.71
CA THR A 100 -4.50 0.31 -17.75
C THR A 100 -3.33 -0.51 -17.23
N ALA A 101 -2.12 -0.07 -17.55
CA ALA A 101 -0.90 -0.64 -17.01
C ALA A 101 -0.43 0.17 -15.80
N PHE A 102 0.12 -0.52 -14.80
CA PHE A 102 0.85 0.05 -13.68
C PHE A 102 2.32 -0.29 -13.86
N LEU A 103 3.18 0.71 -13.75
CA LEU A 103 4.61 0.50 -13.59
C LEU A 103 4.95 0.60 -12.11
N ASP A 104 5.41 -0.51 -11.53
CA ASP A 104 6.03 -0.52 -10.20
C ASP A 104 7.44 0.08 -10.30
N ARG A 105 7.53 1.39 -10.08
CA ARG A 105 8.77 2.16 -10.19
C ARG A 105 9.44 2.24 -8.81
N ASN A 106 10.09 1.15 -8.43
CA ASN A 106 10.79 0.98 -7.15
C ASN A 106 12.31 1.22 -7.23
N PHE A 107 12.84 1.43 -8.44
CA PHE A 107 14.23 1.73 -8.77
C PHE A 107 15.23 0.60 -8.55
N ILE A 108 14.77 -0.63 -8.35
CA ILE A 108 15.62 -1.76 -8.00
C ILE A 108 15.32 -2.97 -8.90
N GLN A 109 16.36 -3.45 -9.58
CA GLN A 109 16.36 -4.72 -10.29
C GLN A 109 17.18 -5.80 -9.55
N GLN A 110 17.52 -6.90 -10.22
CA GLN A 110 18.17 -8.06 -9.59
C GLN A 110 19.53 -7.74 -8.98
N ASP A 111 20.39 -7.05 -9.71
CA ASP A 111 21.77 -6.82 -9.28
C ASP A 111 21.95 -5.53 -8.48
N SER A 112 21.20 -4.48 -8.82
CA SER A 112 21.32 -3.16 -8.19
C SER A 112 20.16 -2.24 -8.57
N TYR A 113 20.33 -0.95 -8.30
CA TYR A 113 19.44 0.11 -8.75
C TYR A 113 19.37 0.20 -10.28
N THR A 114 18.19 0.48 -10.83
CA THR A 114 17.98 0.64 -12.28
C THR A 114 18.94 1.66 -12.88
N GLU A 115 19.15 2.80 -12.22
CA GLU A 115 20.02 3.90 -12.68
C GLU A 115 21.51 3.52 -12.74
N LYS A 116 21.91 2.39 -12.16
CA LYS A 116 23.29 1.89 -12.22
C LYS A 116 23.48 0.78 -13.25
N VAL A 117 22.43 0.02 -13.52
CA VAL A 117 22.47 -1.14 -14.40
C VAL A 117 21.99 -0.76 -15.80
N MET A 118 20.76 -0.25 -15.92
CA MET A 118 20.16 0.23 -17.15
C MET A 118 19.18 1.38 -16.83
N PRO A 119 19.60 2.65 -17.02
CA PRO A 119 18.83 3.79 -16.53
C PRO A 119 17.51 4.02 -17.28
N LEU A 120 16.43 4.19 -16.52
CA LEU A 120 15.14 4.68 -17.03
C LEU A 120 14.94 6.17 -16.76
N ASP A 121 15.53 6.68 -15.67
CA ASP A 121 15.57 8.08 -15.27
C ASP A 121 17.02 8.61 -15.21
N GLU A 122 17.24 9.87 -14.82
CA GLU A 122 18.58 10.46 -14.68
C GLU A 122 19.40 9.83 -13.53
N GLU A 123 20.73 9.81 -13.70
CA GLU A 123 21.72 9.08 -12.89
C GLU A 123 21.54 9.20 -11.37
N LEU A 124 21.41 8.07 -10.67
CA LEU A 124 21.46 7.99 -9.21
C LEU A 124 22.90 8.16 -8.71
N THR A 125 23.23 9.34 -8.19
CA THR A 125 24.56 9.69 -7.69
C THR A 125 24.99 8.89 -6.44
N GLY A 126 24.04 8.43 -5.63
CA GLY A 126 24.26 7.67 -4.40
C GLY A 126 23.75 6.22 -4.42
N ASN A 127 23.53 5.66 -3.23
CA ASN A 127 22.93 4.34 -2.97
C ASN A 127 21.65 4.47 -2.13
N ASN A 128 20.96 5.61 -2.24
CA ASN A 128 19.80 5.92 -1.43
C ASN A 128 18.72 6.45 -2.36
N ILE A 129 17.61 5.73 -2.44
CA ILE A 129 16.59 6.10 -3.42
C ILE A 129 15.88 7.40 -3.10
N SER A 130 15.89 7.84 -1.83
CA SER A 130 15.33 9.14 -1.46
C SER A 130 15.92 10.31 -2.25
N GLU A 131 17.11 10.15 -2.85
CA GLU A 131 17.68 11.13 -3.79
C GLU A 131 16.79 11.36 -5.01
N MET A 132 16.16 10.32 -5.56
CA MET A 132 15.24 10.44 -6.71
C MET A 132 13.96 11.18 -6.35
N TRP A 133 13.59 11.22 -5.08
CA TRP A 133 12.38 11.90 -4.60
C TRP A 133 12.60 13.39 -4.32
N LYS A 134 13.87 13.83 -4.20
CA LYS A 134 14.22 15.24 -3.96
C LYS A 134 14.05 16.12 -5.19
N ASP A 135 14.16 15.53 -6.38
CA ASP A 135 14.09 16.27 -7.64
C ASP A 135 13.34 15.45 -8.70
N ALA A 136 12.06 15.75 -8.84
CA ALA A 136 11.18 15.12 -9.81
C ALA A 136 11.56 15.43 -11.28
N SER A 137 12.36 16.47 -11.55
CA SER A 137 12.78 16.83 -12.92
C SER A 137 13.68 15.76 -13.56
N ARG A 138 14.28 14.91 -12.72
CA ARG A 138 15.12 13.77 -13.09
C ARG A 138 14.34 12.60 -13.66
N TRP A 139 13.02 12.57 -13.46
CA TRP A 139 12.18 11.48 -13.93
C TRP A 139 11.88 11.62 -15.42
N LYS A 140 12.34 10.66 -16.23
CA LYS A 140 12.17 10.58 -17.69
C LYS A 140 11.30 9.41 -18.12
N THR A 141 11.04 8.44 -17.24
CA THR A 141 10.22 7.27 -17.53
C THR A 141 8.84 7.66 -18.07
N GLY A 142 8.23 8.69 -17.48
CA GLY A 142 6.95 9.23 -17.96
C GLY A 142 7.02 9.75 -19.40
N ASP A 143 8.12 10.41 -19.78
CA ASP A 143 8.29 10.97 -21.12
C ASP A 143 8.45 9.87 -22.17
N LYS A 144 9.13 8.76 -21.83
CA LYS A 144 9.19 7.57 -22.69
C LYS A 144 7.77 7.08 -23.01
N TRP A 145 6.95 6.82 -21.99
CA TRP A 145 5.57 6.35 -22.19
C TRP A 145 4.69 7.35 -22.94
N ARG A 146 4.81 8.66 -22.65
CA ARG A 146 4.11 9.72 -23.40
C ARG A 146 4.51 9.70 -24.88
N SER A 147 5.78 9.47 -25.20
CA SER A 147 6.27 9.43 -26.59
C SER A 147 5.65 8.28 -27.40
N PHE A 148 5.24 7.18 -26.75
CA PHE A 148 4.51 6.08 -27.36
C PHE A 148 2.99 6.34 -27.50
N GLY A 149 2.49 7.52 -27.12
CA GLY A 149 1.08 7.90 -27.27
C GLY A 149 0.16 7.39 -26.14
N TRP A 150 0.72 7.12 -24.97
CA TRP A 150 -0.06 6.72 -23.79
C TRP A 150 -0.50 7.93 -22.96
N ASN A 151 -1.66 7.82 -22.31
CA ASN A 151 -2.00 8.68 -21.19
C ASN A 151 -1.15 8.27 -19.98
N VAL A 152 -0.37 9.19 -19.42
CA VAL A 152 0.54 8.90 -18.31
C VAL A 152 0.08 9.62 -17.05
N ILE A 153 -0.11 8.87 -15.97
CA ILE A 153 -0.45 9.36 -14.64
C ILE A 153 0.67 8.94 -13.70
N GLU A 154 1.20 9.87 -12.92
CA GLU A 154 2.31 9.62 -12.01
C GLU A 154 1.82 9.82 -10.58
N ILE A 155 2.07 8.84 -9.71
CA ILE A 155 1.58 8.84 -8.33
C ILE A 155 2.66 8.38 -7.34
N ASP A 156 2.44 8.72 -6.07
CA ASP A 156 3.01 7.98 -4.95
C ASP A 156 2.27 6.64 -4.81
N GLY A 157 2.96 5.54 -5.08
CA GLY A 157 2.42 4.18 -5.04
C GLY A 157 2.09 3.67 -3.64
N HIS A 158 2.41 4.43 -2.59
CA HIS A 158 2.07 4.11 -1.20
C HIS A 158 0.86 4.90 -0.69
N ARG A 159 0.22 5.69 -1.55
CA ARG A 159 -0.93 6.56 -1.21
C ARG A 159 -2.18 6.02 -1.89
N VAL A 160 -2.97 5.25 -1.15
CA VAL A 160 -4.18 4.55 -1.64
C VAL A 160 -5.16 5.51 -2.33
N GLU A 161 -5.31 6.73 -1.82
CA GLU A 161 -6.19 7.74 -2.42
C GLU A 161 -5.68 8.24 -3.77
N GLN A 162 -4.36 8.29 -4.00
CA GLN A 162 -3.79 8.62 -5.31
C GLN A 162 -3.97 7.47 -6.29
N ILE A 163 -3.79 6.22 -5.84
CA ILE A 163 -4.06 5.02 -6.66
C ILE A 163 -5.52 5.03 -7.14
N ASN A 164 -6.47 5.24 -6.23
CA ASN A 164 -7.89 5.29 -6.55
C ASN A 164 -8.22 6.42 -7.54
N ALA A 165 -7.69 7.63 -7.33
CA ALA A 165 -7.88 8.76 -8.24
C ALA A 165 -7.28 8.50 -9.64
N ALA A 166 -6.12 7.84 -9.70
CA ALA A 166 -5.47 7.48 -10.96
C ALA A 166 -6.28 6.44 -11.74
N ILE A 167 -6.82 5.40 -11.07
CA ILE A 167 -7.71 4.41 -11.69
C ILE A 167 -8.96 5.09 -12.26
N ALA A 168 -9.61 5.95 -11.48
CA ALA A 168 -10.80 6.68 -11.95
C ALA A 168 -10.51 7.53 -13.20
N LYS A 169 -9.36 8.23 -13.21
CA LYS A 169 -8.92 9.01 -14.37
C LYS A 169 -8.55 8.13 -15.58
N ALA A 170 -7.95 6.97 -15.34
CA ALA A 170 -7.64 6.00 -16.40
C ALA A 170 -8.92 5.48 -17.08
N LEU A 171 -9.93 5.08 -16.29
CA LEU A 171 -11.22 4.61 -16.78
C LEU A 171 -12.01 5.68 -17.57
N ALA A 172 -11.88 6.95 -17.17
CA ALA A 172 -12.49 8.08 -17.86
C ALA A 172 -11.77 8.48 -19.15
N THR A 173 -10.51 8.07 -19.33
CA THR A 173 -9.70 8.38 -20.51
C THR A 173 -10.12 7.49 -21.68
N LYS A 174 -10.34 8.07 -22.87
CA LYS A 174 -10.79 7.34 -24.07
C LYS A 174 -9.84 7.55 -25.25
N GLY A 175 -9.80 6.57 -26.16
CA GLY A 175 -9.00 6.59 -27.38
C GLY A 175 -7.50 6.32 -27.22
N VAL A 176 -6.98 6.14 -26.01
CA VAL A 176 -5.58 5.81 -25.72
C VAL A 176 -5.46 4.90 -24.49
N PRO A 177 -4.48 3.99 -24.43
CA PRO A 177 -4.17 3.25 -23.21
C PRO A 177 -3.60 4.15 -22.12
N THR A 178 -3.72 3.73 -20.85
CA THR A 178 -3.19 4.48 -19.70
C THR A 178 -2.04 3.73 -19.01
N MET A 179 -0.96 4.45 -18.71
CA MET A 179 0.15 4.02 -17.86
C MET A 179 0.11 4.80 -16.54
N ILE A 180 -0.02 4.10 -15.43
CA ILE A 180 0.09 4.66 -14.08
C ILE A 180 1.48 4.32 -13.55
N ILE A 181 2.38 5.31 -13.51
CA ILE A 181 3.70 5.15 -12.93
C ILE A 181 3.58 5.32 -11.43
N SER A 182 3.64 4.19 -10.72
CA SER A 182 3.53 4.11 -9.27
C SER A 182 4.92 4.12 -8.68
N ARG A 183 5.33 5.24 -8.09
CA ARG A 183 6.63 5.32 -7.42
C ARG A 183 6.54 4.67 -6.07
N THR A 184 7.33 3.64 -5.87
CA THR A 184 7.26 2.76 -4.71
C THR A 184 8.65 2.61 -4.09
N ILE A 185 8.69 1.90 -2.97
CA ILE A 185 9.91 1.53 -2.25
C ILE A 185 9.84 0.03 -2.16
N LYS A 186 10.85 -0.67 -2.70
CA LYS A 186 10.89 -2.13 -2.63
C LYS A 186 11.07 -2.56 -1.18
N GLY A 187 10.31 -3.58 -0.75
CA GLY A 187 10.33 -4.02 0.64
C GLY A 187 9.63 -3.07 1.61
N LYS A 188 8.78 -2.14 1.12
CA LYS A 188 8.09 -1.13 1.94
C LYS A 188 7.51 -1.74 3.23
N SER A 189 7.75 -1.00 4.29
CA SER A 189 7.36 -1.19 5.68
C SER A 189 8.16 -2.24 6.46
N VAL A 190 8.91 -3.12 5.80
CA VAL A 190 9.86 -4.01 6.49
C VAL A 190 11.22 -3.31 6.51
N GLU A 191 11.59 -2.69 7.63
CA GLU A 191 12.75 -1.78 7.75
C GLU A 191 14.04 -2.44 7.24
N HIS A 192 14.25 -3.72 7.57
CA HIS A 192 15.42 -4.47 7.11
C HIS A 192 15.44 -4.79 5.60
N MET A 193 14.30 -4.63 4.91
CA MET A 193 14.15 -4.91 3.48
C MET A 193 13.93 -3.67 2.61
N GLU A 194 13.56 -2.53 3.20
CA GLU A 194 13.33 -1.29 2.46
C GLU A 194 14.58 -0.85 1.68
N ASP A 195 14.37 -0.42 0.44
CA ASP A 195 15.40 0.18 -0.42
C ASP A 195 16.68 -0.67 -0.55
N ASN A 196 16.52 -1.99 -0.60
CA ASN A 196 17.65 -2.92 -0.60
C ASN A 196 17.54 -3.97 -1.73
N PRO A 197 18.40 -3.87 -2.77
CA PRO A 197 18.44 -4.84 -3.88
C PRO A 197 18.64 -6.30 -3.46
N GLN A 198 19.31 -6.55 -2.33
CA GLN A 198 19.62 -7.92 -1.87
C GLN A 198 18.37 -8.74 -1.55
N TRP A 199 17.24 -8.08 -1.30
CA TRP A 199 15.97 -8.72 -0.96
C TRP A 199 15.06 -9.01 -2.17
N HIS A 200 15.49 -8.72 -3.41
CA HIS A 200 14.62 -8.93 -4.58
C HIS A 200 14.17 -10.39 -4.75
N GLY A 201 15.08 -11.34 -4.57
CA GLY A 201 14.84 -12.77 -4.80
C GLY A 201 15.24 -13.68 -3.64
N LYS A 202 15.71 -13.11 -2.52
CA LYS A 202 16.19 -13.86 -1.35
C LYS A 202 15.05 -14.06 -0.35
N ALA A 203 14.87 -15.28 0.14
CA ALA A 203 14.01 -15.56 1.28
C ALA A 203 14.73 -15.17 2.59
N PRO A 204 14.04 -14.60 3.59
CA PRO A 204 14.65 -14.30 4.88
C PRO A 204 15.14 -15.57 5.57
N ASP A 205 16.31 -15.45 6.20
CA ASP A 205 16.86 -16.49 7.05
C ASP A 205 15.97 -16.65 8.30
N SER A 206 15.86 -17.86 8.85
CA SER A 206 14.86 -18.20 9.89
C SER A 206 15.00 -17.40 11.18
N ASP A 207 16.21 -16.90 11.46
CA ASP A 207 16.55 -16.03 12.59
C ASP A 207 16.05 -14.58 12.41
N VAL A 208 15.88 -14.12 11.17
CA VAL A 208 15.37 -12.77 10.85
C VAL A 208 13.84 -12.75 10.78
N VAL A 209 13.20 -13.90 10.53
CA VAL A 209 11.73 -13.99 10.41
C VAL A 209 10.98 -13.41 11.62
N PRO A 210 11.34 -13.70 12.89
CA PRO A 210 10.68 -13.09 14.05
C PRO A 210 10.77 -11.56 14.06
N LEU A 211 11.92 -10.98 13.68
CA LEU A 211 12.10 -9.53 13.60
C LEU A 211 11.21 -8.91 12.54
N ILE A 212 11.05 -9.58 11.38
CA ILE A 212 10.15 -9.12 10.32
C ILE A 212 8.70 -9.13 10.80
N TYR A 213 8.29 -10.13 11.60
CA TYR A 213 6.96 -10.14 12.20
C TYR A 213 6.78 -9.00 13.20
N ASP A 214 7.75 -8.78 14.09
CA ASP A 214 7.69 -7.67 15.04
C ASP A 214 7.61 -6.32 14.32
N GLU A 215 8.33 -6.14 13.21
CA GLU A 215 8.22 -4.95 12.37
C GLU A 215 6.83 -4.80 11.76
N LEU A 216 6.30 -5.85 11.13
CA LEU A 216 4.97 -5.84 10.52
C LEU A 216 3.88 -5.52 11.54
N ASP A 217 3.96 -6.08 12.75
CA ASP A 217 3.02 -5.84 13.84
C ASP A 217 3.18 -4.42 14.44
N SER A 218 4.38 -3.83 14.34
CA SER A 218 4.68 -2.50 14.88
C SER A 218 4.52 -1.36 13.87
N GLN A 219 4.18 -1.65 12.61
CA GLN A 219 4.20 -0.68 11.51
C GLN A 219 3.19 0.45 11.67
N PHE A 220 2.00 0.16 12.18
CA PHE A 220 0.94 1.16 12.35
C PHE A 220 0.15 0.84 13.60
N MET A 221 0.09 1.81 14.52
CA MET A 221 -0.86 1.77 15.63
C MET A 221 -2.07 2.61 15.26
N ILE A 222 -3.24 1.98 15.20
CA ILE A 222 -4.53 2.61 14.97
C ILE A 222 -5.08 3.04 16.34
N ALA A 223 -5.11 4.35 16.56
CA ALA A 223 -5.64 4.97 17.78
C ALA A 223 -6.84 5.89 17.44
N PRO A 224 -8.05 5.35 17.19
CA PRO A 224 -9.20 6.18 16.85
C PRO A 224 -9.59 7.04 18.05
N SER A 225 -9.83 8.33 17.82
CA SER A 225 -10.43 9.19 18.82
C SER A 225 -11.94 8.99 18.85
N ILE A 226 -12.49 8.60 20.01
CA ILE A 226 -13.94 8.39 20.17
C ILE A 226 -14.72 9.69 20.12
N ILE A 227 -14.05 10.86 20.23
CA ILE A 227 -14.70 12.16 20.08
C ILE A 227 -15.23 12.38 18.64
N ALA A 228 -14.64 11.72 17.65
CA ALA A 228 -15.06 11.80 16.26
C ALA A 228 -16.32 10.95 15.97
N GLY A 229 -16.75 10.13 16.94
CA GLY A 229 -17.94 9.29 16.86
C GLY A 229 -19.20 9.94 17.43
N ASP A 230 -20.17 9.11 17.83
CA ASP A 230 -21.38 9.57 18.52
C ASP A 230 -21.10 9.84 20.00
N MET A 231 -20.87 11.12 20.34
CA MET A 231 -20.66 11.58 21.71
C MET A 231 -21.83 11.32 22.66
N THR A 232 -23.03 10.99 22.14
CA THR A 232 -24.17 10.60 22.98
C THR A 232 -24.11 9.12 23.40
N ASN A 233 -23.24 8.32 22.78
CA ASN A 233 -23.12 6.88 23.02
C ASN A 233 -21.66 6.37 22.93
N LEU A 234 -20.83 6.84 23.87
CA LEU A 234 -19.41 6.47 23.93
C LEU A 234 -19.16 4.97 24.15
N GLU A 235 -20.09 4.24 24.79
CA GLU A 235 -20.00 2.78 24.92
C GLU A 235 -20.01 2.10 23.55
N ASN A 236 -20.88 2.56 22.64
CA ASN A 236 -20.91 2.05 21.28
C ASN A 236 -19.64 2.42 20.51
N GLU A 237 -19.09 3.61 20.70
CA GLU A 237 -17.83 4.01 20.06
C GLU A 237 -16.65 3.16 20.53
N VAL A 238 -16.55 2.85 21.83
CA VAL A 238 -15.56 1.89 22.35
C VAL A 238 -15.73 0.51 21.71
N LYS A 239 -16.97 0.00 21.61
CA LYS A 239 -17.27 -1.27 20.95
C LYS A 239 -16.91 -1.24 19.45
N ARG A 240 -17.10 -0.12 18.77
CA ARG A 240 -16.69 0.06 17.36
C ARG A 240 -15.16 -0.02 17.22
N CYS A 241 -14.40 0.60 18.12
CA CYS A 241 -12.94 0.47 18.15
C CYS A 241 -12.50 -0.98 18.38
N VAL A 242 -13.15 -1.72 19.29
CA VAL A 242 -12.89 -3.15 19.51
C VAL A 242 -13.16 -3.98 18.26
N ASN A 243 -14.34 -3.81 17.65
CA ASN A 243 -14.71 -4.53 16.42
C ASN A 243 -13.80 -4.18 15.25
N GLY A 244 -13.32 -2.92 15.20
CA GLY A 244 -12.36 -2.43 14.23
C GLY A 244 -10.91 -2.82 14.51
N ARG A 245 -10.64 -3.55 15.61
CA ARG A 245 -9.29 -3.99 16.02
C ARG A 245 -8.32 -2.82 16.20
N ALA A 246 -8.76 -1.76 16.85
CA ALA A 246 -7.89 -0.65 17.22
C ALA A 246 -6.80 -1.10 18.21
N ASP A 247 -5.60 -0.51 18.10
CA ASP A 247 -4.47 -0.77 19.01
C ASP A 247 -4.60 0.04 20.30
N TYR A 248 -5.14 1.26 20.19
CA TYR A 248 -5.47 2.14 21.30
C TYR A 248 -6.84 2.76 21.09
N ILE A 249 -7.48 3.20 22.17
CA ILE A 249 -8.61 4.11 22.09
C ILE A 249 -8.14 5.47 22.58
N HIS A 250 -8.14 6.46 21.67
CA HIS A 250 -7.72 7.81 22.00
C HIS A 250 -8.87 8.58 22.63
N LEU A 251 -8.57 9.25 23.74
CA LEU A 251 -9.52 9.91 24.61
C LEU A 251 -9.12 11.37 24.77
N ASP A 252 -9.70 12.24 23.94
CA ASP A 252 -9.51 13.69 24.02
C ASP A 252 -10.30 14.28 25.20
N VAL A 253 -9.60 14.59 26.28
CA VAL A 253 -10.17 15.15 27.51
C VAL A 253 -10.04 16.67 27.47
N MET A 254 -11.18 17.35 27.42
CA MET A 254 -11.29 18.80 27.32
C MET A 254 -12.20 19.34 28.43
N ASP A 255 -11.76 20.35 29.17
CA ASP A 255 -12.46 20.83 30.38
C ASP A 255 -13.31 22.10 30.19
N GLY A 256 -13.27 22.72 29.01
CA GLY A 256 -13.93 24.01 28.77
C GLY A 256 -13.19 25.22 29.36
N GLN A 257 -12.03 25.04 30.01
CA GLN A 257 -11.22 26.11 30.59
C GLN A 257 -9.90 26.31 29.85
N PHE A 258 -9.15 25.22 29.65
CA PHE A 258 -7.90 25.24 28.88
C PHE A 258 -8.19 25.32 27.38
N VAL A 259 -9.15 24.53 26.92
CA VAL A 259 -9.76 24.67 25.59
C VAL A 259 -11.25 25.00 25.75
N PRO A 260 -11.87 25.78 24.84
CA PRO A 260 -13.28 26.17 24.98
C PRO A 260 -14.28 25.01 24.89
N ALA A 261 -13.92 23.94 24.18
CA ALA A 261 -14.75 22.75 24.07
C ALA A 261 -14.68 21.92 25.35
N LYS A 262 -15.76 21.20 25.67
CA LYS A 262 -15.81 20.27 26.79
C LYS A 262 -16.24 18.90 26.29
N THR A 263 -15.51 17.87 26.71
CA THR A 263 -15.80 16.47 26.37
C THR A 263 -16.24 15.71 27.61
N PHE A 264 -15.47 14.71 28.03
CA PHE A 264 -15.70 13.85 29.17
C PHE A 264 -14.48 13.89 30.10
N ASP A 265 -14.60 13.30 31.30
CA ASP A 265 -13.57 13.32 32.34
C ASP A 265 -13.19 11.91 32.80
N HIS A 266 -12.33 11.82 33.81
CA HIS A 266 -11.90 10.56 34.42
C HIS A 266 -13.06 9.69 34.92
N ASN A 267 -14.21 10.25 35.32
CA ASN A 267 -15.35 9.45 35.76
C ASN A 267 -15.94 8.67 34.58
N LYS A 268 -16.12 9.34 33.43
CA LYS A 268 -16.57 8.66 32.22
C LYS A 268 -15.59 7.59 31.76
N ILE A 269 -14.29 7.86 31.84
CA ILE A 269 -13.24 6.89 31.49
C ILE A 269 -13.36 5.64 32.37
N LYS A 270 -13.55 5.83 33.68
CA LYS A 270 -13.77 4.75 34.64
C LYS A 270 -15.00 3.90 34.32
N GLU A 271 -16.08 4.52 33.82
CA GLU A 271 -17.27 3.80 33.36
C GLU A 271 -17.02 3.01 32.07
N LEU A 272 -16.21 3.54 31.14
CA LEU A 272 -15.90 2.89 29.86
C LEU A 272 -14.86 1.78 30.00
N ARG A 273 -13.96 1.89 30.97
CA ARG A 273 -12.81 0.98 31.16
C ARG A 273 -13.18 -0.51 31.17
N PRO A 274 -14.27 -0.97 31.83
CA PRO A 274 -14.62 -2.39 31.86
C PRO A 274 -15.08 -2.97 30.50
N LEU A 275 -15.36 -2.13 29.50
CA LEU A 275 -15.88 -2.56 28.21
C LEU A 275 -14.83 -3.18 27.29
N THR A 276 -13.53 -2.96 27.56
CA THR A 276 -12.45 -3.39 26.68
C THR A 276 -11.14 -3.57 27.44
N VAL A 277 -10.27 -4.43 26.90
CA VAL A 277 -8.87 -4.57 27.32
C VAL A 277 -7.91 -3.73 26.45
N ILE A 278 -8.41 -3.12 25.36
CA ILE A 278 -7.61 -2.24 24.50
C ILE A 278 -7.14 -1.04 25.33
N PRO A 279 -5.84 -0.69 25.30
CA PRO A 279 -5.32 0.42 26.07
C PRO A 279 -6.01 1.77 25.77
N PHE A 280 -6.21 2.57 26.82
CA PHE A 280 -6.75 3.92 26.74
C PHE A 280 -5.62 4.95 26.75
N ASP A 281 -5.56 5.78 25.70
CA ASP A 281 -4.66 6.92 25.60
C ASP A 281 -5.42 8.22 25.88
N SER A 282 -5.23 8.76 27.08
CA SER A 282 -5.91 9.98 27.55
C SER A 282 -5.05 11.21 27.28
N HIS A 283 -5.50 12.03 26.33
CA HIS A 283 -4.90 13.30 26.00
C HIS A 283 -5.58 14.43 26.77
N LEU A 284 -4.88 14.94 27.79
CA LEU A 284 -5.37 15.96 28.71
C LEU A 284 -5.13 17.36 28.13
N MET A 285 -6.21 17.98 27.64
CA MET A 285 -6.31 19.39 27.28
C MET A 285 -7.14 20.11 28.34
N ILE A 286 -6.61 20.15 29.57
CA ILE A 286 -7.30 20.67 30.77
C ILE A 286 -6.42 21.66 31.54
N ALA A 287 -7.04 22.50 32.34
CA ALA A 287 -6.36 23.42 33.24
C ALA A 287 -5.71 22.64 34.40
N GLU A 288 -4.51 23.08 34.79
CA GLU A 288 -3.74 22.49 35.91
C GLU A 288 -3.62 20.95 35.85
N PRO A 289 -3.23 20.35 34.71
CA PRO A 289 -3.34 18.90 34.48
C PRO A 289 -2.59 18.06 35.51
N VAL A 290 -1.48 18.57 36.06
CA VAL A 290 -0.67 17.93 37.10
C VAL A 290 -1.50 17.55 38.33
N LYS A 291 -2.52 18.35 38.69
CA LYS A 291 -3.40 18.05 39.83
C LYS A 291 -4.31 16.84 39.58
N HIS A 292 -4.59 16.54 38.31
CA HIS A 292 -5.60 15.57 37.90
C HIS A 292 -5.04 14.28 37.31
N VAL A 293 -3.74 14.21 36.96
CA VAL A 293 -3.13 13.01 36.36
C VAL A 293 -3.47 11.74 37.15
N ARG A 294 -3.43 11.78 38.49
CA ARG A 294 -3.75 10.62 39.34
C ARG A 294 -5.18 10.12 39.15
N ASP A 295 -6.13 11.03 38.99
CA ASP A 295 -7.54 10.68 38.79
C ASP A 295 -7.72 9.86 37.50
N TYR A 296 -6.99 10.20 36.43
CA TYR A 296 -7.01 9.49 35.15
C TYR A 296 -6.30 8.13 35.21
N VAL A 297 -5.17 8.04 35.94
CA VAL A 297 -4.51 6.75 36.19
C VAL A 297 -5.46 5.81 36.95
N GLU A 298 -6.11 6.29 38.01
CA GLU A 298 -7.05 5.50 38.81
C GLU A 298 -8.34 5.14 38.05
N ALA A 299 -8.71 5.93 37.04
CA ALA A 299 -9.81 5.64 36.13
C ALA A 299 -9.50 4.53 35.11
N GLY A 300 -8.22 4.17 34.94
CA GLY A 300 -7.77 3.11 34.02
C GLY A 300 -7.28 3.60 32.67
N SER A 301 -6.79 4.84 32.59
CA SER A 301 -5.97 5.29 31.47
C SER A 301 -4.60 4.59 31.50
N ASP A 302 -4.18 4.04 30.36
CA ASP A 302 -2.90 3.32 30.21
C ASP A 302 -1.78 4.27 29.78
N ILE A 303 -2.13 5.23 28.92
CA ILE A 303 -1.25 6.32 28.47
C ILE A 303 -1.91 7.64 28.85
N ILE A 304 -1.12 8.58 29.37
CA ILE A 304 -1.58 9.94 29.66
C ILE A 304 -0.62 10.91 28.97
N THR A 305 -1.15 11.66 28.00
CA THR A 305 -0.43 12.73 27.31
C THR A 305 -1.00 14.07 27.78
N VAL A 306 -0.15 15.02 28.15
CA VAL A 306 -0.59 16.34 28.64
C VAL A 306 -0.26 17.41 27.61
N HIS A 307 -1.27 18.18 27.21
CA HIS A 307 -1.05 19.36 26.40
C HIS A 307 -0.64 20.53 27.30
N THR A 308 0.54 21.08 27.08
CA THR A 308 1.05 22.25 27.82
C THR A 308 1.24 23.41 26.85
N GLU A 309 0.50 24.48 27.02
CA GLU A 309 0.83 25.75 26.38
C GLU A 309 1.92 26.46 27.21
N VAL A 310 2.97 26.94 26.54
CA VAL A 310 4.09 27.70 27.13
C VAL A 310 3.96 29.16 26.74
#